data_AF-A0A955KBI3-F1
#
_entry.id   AF-A0A955KBI3-F1
#
_cell.length_a   1.000
_cell.length_b   1.000
_cell.length_c   1.000
_cell.angle_alpha   90.00
_cell.angle_beta   90.00
_cell.angle_gamma   90.00
#
_symmetry.space_group_name_H-M   'P 1'
#
loop_
_entity.id
_entity.type
_entity.pdbx_description
1 polymer ?
#
loop_
_entity_poly.entity_id
_entity_poly.type
_entity_poly.pdbx_seq_one_letter_code
_entity_poly.pdbx_strand_id
1 'polypeptide(L)'
;IQLMLGKHLDKGSDSKARTLKIGSSLYALGWIFKIFVLSAAQVFFVGLYHNIVKIFTKTPFQAILYDMSAEQGRYIDEYTVMREMAGHSGRTLALLAVAALSFYIPIGWTFVIAAVASIALNMVYRLEVQG
;
A
#
# COMPACT_ATOMS: atom_id res chain seq x y z
N ILE A 1 17.29 1.32 5.01
CA ILE A 1 16.14 0.44 5.34
C ILE A 1 15.65 -0.32 4.11
N GLN A 2 15.25 0.35 3.03
CA GLN A 2 14.69 -0.30 1.84
C GLN A 2 15.57 -1.39 1.22
N LEU A 3 16.89 -1.17 1.10
CA LEU A 3 17.83 -2.16 0.57
C LEU A 3 17.93 -3.43 1.45
N MET A 4 17.92 -3.25 2.77
CA MET A 4 17.94 -4.38 3.72
C MET A 4 16.65 -5.18 3.66
N LEU A 5 15.51 -4.48 3.51
CA LEU A 5 14.22 -5.12 3.33
C LEU A 5 14.15 -5.90 2.02
N GLY A 6 14.64 -5.34 0.91
CA GLY A 6 14.76 -6.04 -0.37
C GLY A 6 15.49 -7.37 -0.24
N LYS A 7 16.68 -7.38 0.38
CA LYS A 7 17.44 -8.61 0.64
C LYS A 7 16.68 -9.63 1.50
N HIS A 8 15.79 -9.20 2.38
CA HIS A 8 14.94 -10.12 3.16
C HIS A 8 13.83 -10.75 2.29
N LEU A 9 13.28 -9.98 1.36
CA LEU A 9 12.19 -10.37 0.47
C LEU A 9 12.64 -11.35 -0.64
N ASP A 10 13.91 -11.31 -1.01
CA ASP A 10 14.50 -12.22 -2.01
C ASP A 10 14.59 -13.68 -1.52
N LYS A 11 14.29 -13.95 -0.24
CA LYS A 11 14.34 -15.30 0.34
C LYS A 11 13.19 -16.22 -0.09
N GLY A 12 12.14 -15.69 -0.72
CA GLY A 12 11.01 -16.48 -1.25
C GLY A 12 9.68 -15.73 -1.21
N SER A 13 8.67 -16.23 -1.95
CA SER A 13 7.33 -15.63 -2.06
C SER A 13 6.59 -15.53 -0.72
N ASP A 14 6.75 -16.51 0.17
CA ASP A 14 6.17 -16.48 1.53
C ASP A 14 6.70 -15.30 2.37
N SER A 15 7.98 -14.95 2.20
CA SER A 15 8.60 -13.81 2.89
C SER A 15 8.03 -12.47 2.41
N LYS A 16 7.71 -12.36 1.12
CA LYS A 16 7.06 -11.18 0.52
C LYS A 16 5.66 -10.99 1.07
N ALA A 17 4.88 -12.07 1.11
CA ALA A 17 3.53 -12.09 1.64
C ALA A 17 3.45 -11.72 3.11
N ARG A 18 4.27 -12.37 3.95
CA ARG A 18 4.31 -12.11 5.38
C ARG A 18 4.72 -10.67 5.67
N THR A 19 5.71 -10.15 4.93
CA THR A 19 6.15 -8.76 5.08
C THR A 19 5.06 -7.79 4.64
N LEU A 20 4.35 -8.05 3.53
CA LEU A 20 3.23 -7.23 3.09
C LEU A 20 2.07 -7.23 4.11
N LYS A 21 1.76 -8.38 4.72
CA LYS A 21 0.70 -8.50 5.74
C LYS A 21 1.03 -7.72 7.00
N ILE A 22 2.26 -7.82 7.48
CA ILE A 22 2.72 -7.05 8.65
C ILE A 22 2.79 -5.57 8.30
N GLY A 23 3.39 -5.23 7.16
CA GLY A 23 3.54 -3.87 6.66
C GLY A 23 2.20 -3.17 6.49
N SER A 24 1.23 -3.80 5.84
CA SER A 24 -0.11 -3.24 5.61
C SER A 24 -0.89 -3.02 6.91
N SER A 25 -0.76 -3.93 7.88
CA SER A 25 -1.38 -3.80 9.20
C SER A 25 -0.80 -2.62 9.97
N LEU A 26 0.54 -2.50 10.01
CA LEU A 26 1.21 -1.34 10.59
C LEU A 26 0.85 -0.04 9.84
N TYR A 27 0.73 -0.11 8.51
CA TYR A 27 0.43 1.06 7.69
C TYR A 27 -0.99 1.55 7.94
N ALA A 28 -1.94 0.64 8.15
CA ALA A 28 -3.29 0.94 8.59
C ALA A 28 -3.31 1.62 9.98
N LEU A 29 -2.50 1.15 10.94
CA LEU A 29 -2.35 1.83 12.24
C LEU A 29 -1.84 3.26 12.07
N GLY A 30 -0.93 3.51 11.13
CA GLY A 30 -0.44 4.85 10.82
C GLY A 30 -1.55 5.80 10.35
N TRP A 31 -2.52 5.30 9.60
CA TRP A 31 -3.72 6.06 9.24
C TRP A 31 -4.61 6.34 10.45
N ILE A 32 -4.83 5.35 11.32
CA ILE A 32 -5.64 5.53 12.54
C ILE A 32 -5.00 6.56 13.48
N PHE A 33 -3.67 6.54 13.66
CA PHE A 33 -2.98 7.52 14.50
C PHE A 33 -3.16 8.97 14.02
N LYS A 34 -3.31 9.21 12.71
CA LYS A 34 -3.55 10.56 12.17
C LYS A 34 -4.86 11.18 12.63
N ILE A 35 -5.83 10.38 13.08
CA ILE A 35 -7.11 10.88 13.62
C ILE A 35 -6.89 11.63 14.94
N PHE A 36 -5.87 11.24 15.72
CA PHE A 36 -5.62 11.78 17.06
C PHE A 36 -4.54 12.88 17.09
N VAL A 37 -4.14 13.39 15.92
CA VAL A 37 -3.09 14.40 15.82
C VAL A 37 -3.67 15.79 16.07
N LEU A 38 -3.24 16.42 17.16
CA LEU A 38 -3.66 17.75 17.61
C LEU A 38 -2.49 18.75 17.66
N SER A 39 -1.24 18.30 17.59
CA SER A 39 -0.05 19.16 17.66
C SER A 39 0.97 18.92 16.55
N ALA A 40 1.80 19.93 16.28
CA ALA A 40 2.87 19.83 15.27
C ALA A 40 3.89 18.71 15.58
N ALA A 41 4.21 18.50 16.86
CA ALA A 41 5.09 17.40 17.28
C ALA A 41 4.49 16.04 16.92
N GLN A 42 3.18 15.86 17.15
CA GLN A 42 2.48 14.63 16.76
C GLN A 42 2.46 14.44 15.24
N VAL A 43 2.28 15.51 14.45
CA VAL A 43 2.38 15.45 12.98
C VAL A 43 3.75 14.89 12.56
N PHE A 44 4.82 15.38 13.18
CA PHE A 44 6.19 14.92 12.88
C PHE A 44 6.38 13.43 13.22
N PHE A 45 6.06 13.01 14.44
CA PHE A 45 6.28 11.62 14.86
C PHE A 45 5.38 10.62 14.12
N VAL A 46 4.10 10.95 13.92
CA VAL A 46 3.19 10.12 13.13
C VAL A 46 3.64 10.08 11.67
N GLY A 47 4.11 11.20 11.13
CA GLY A 47 4.70 11.26 9.79
C GLY A 47 5.94 10.37 9.65
N LEU A 48 6.85 10.40 10.63
CA LEU A 48 8.03 9.56 10.67
C LEU A 48 7.66 8.07 10.69
N TYR A 49 6.77 7.67 11.60
CA TYR A 49 6.24 6.31 11.68
C TYR A 49 5.65 5.86 10.34
N HIS A 50 4.77 6.69 9.77
CA HIS A 50 4.07 6.38 8.52
C HIS A 50 5.04 6.19 7.36
N ASN A 51 6.10 7.01 7.27
CA ASN A 51 7.11 6.89 6.23
C ASN A 51 7.95 5.61 6.37
N ILE A 52 8.34 5.22 7.59
CA ILE A 52 9.08 3.98 7.84
C ILE A 52 8.22 2.78 7.43
N VAL A 53 6.99 2.71 7.93
CA VAL A 53 6.08 1.59 7.69
C VAL A 53 5.65 1.49 6.23
N LYS A 54 5.54 2.62 5.52
CA LYS A 54 5.27 2.65 4.08
C LYS A 54 6.27 1.81 3.29
N ILE A 55 7.55 1.76 3.71
CA ILE A 55 8.58 0.94 3.04
C ILE A 55 8.22 -0.55 3.14
N PHE A 56 7.77 -1.00 4.32
CA PHE A 56 7.35 -2.38 4.57
C PHE A 56 6.09 -2.81 3.81
N THR A 57 5.33 -1.86 3.25
CA THR A 57 4.19 -2.16 2.39
C THR A 57 4.57 -2.03 0.91
N LYS A 58 5.19 -0.90 0.53
CA LYS A 58 5.49 -0.59 -0.86
C LYS A 58 6.49 -1.55 -1.49
N THR A 59 7.55 -1.91 -0.78
CA THR A 59 8.62 -2.78 -1.32
C THR A 59 8.13 -4.19 -1.63
N PRO A 60 7.50 -4.94 -0.71
CA PRO A 60 6.98 -6.27 -1.06
C PRO A 60 5.85 -6.22 -2.08
N PHE A 61 4.98 -5.22 -2.03
CA PHE A 61 3.89 -5.07 -3.01
C PHE A 61 4.41 -4.90 -4.45
N GLN A 62 5.44 -4.07 -4.63
CA GLN A 62 6.09 -3.88 -5.93
C GLN A 62 6.81 -5.13 -6.41
N ALA A 63 7.46 -5.87 -5.49
CA ALA A 63 8.11 -7.14 -5.80
C ALA A 63 7.09 -8.18 -6.30
N ILE A 64 5.98 -8.36 -5.59
CA ILE A 64 4.89 -9.26 -5.99
C ILE A 64 4.34 -8.89 -7.37
N LEU A 65 3.99 -7.62 -7.57
CA LEU A 65 3.48 -7.16 -8.87
C LEU A 65 4.47 -7.35 -10.01
N TYR A 66 5.77 -7.26 -9.74
CA TYR A 66 6.81 -7.50 -10.72
C TYR A 66 6.87 -8.99 -11.10
N ASP A 67 6.83 -9.89 -10.11
CA ASP A 67 6.80 -11.33 -10.35
C ASP A 67 5.55 -11.72 -11.16
N MET A 68 4.37 -11.20 -10.79
CA MET A 68 3.12 -11.41 -11.55
C MET A 68 3.20 -10.92 -13.00
N SER A 69 3.89 -9.80 -13.25
CA SER A 69 4.13 -9.31 -14.61
C SER A 69 5.02 -10.26 -15.40
N ALA A 70 6.09 -10.77 -14.78
CA ALA A 70 7.04 -11.69 -15.40
C ALA A 70 6.38 -13.02 -15.80
N GLU A 71 5.41 -13.49 -15.01
CA GLU A 71 4.64 -14.71 -15.29
C GLU A 71 3.75 -14.61 -16.53
N GLN A 72 3.42 -13.40 -17.02
CA GLN A 72 2.60 -13.23 -18.23
C GLN A 72 3.34 -13.56 -19.54
N GLY A 73 4.64 -13.86 -19.47
CA GLY A 73 5.44 -14.33 -20.59
C GLY A 73 5.40 -13.37 -21.78
N ARG A 74 4.71 -13.77 -22.87
CA ARG A 74 4.57 -12.95 -24.08
C ARG A 74 3.83 -11.64 -23.84
N TYR A 75 2.90 -11.60 -22.90
CA TYR A 75 2.02 -10.45 -22.64
C TYR A 75 2.52 -9.54 -21.49
N ILE A 76 3.82 -9.62 -21.18
CA ILE A 76 4.43 -8.86 -20.09
C ILE A 76 4.25 -7.35 -20.24
N ASP A 77 4.32 -6.84 -21.48
CA ASP A 77 4.21 -5.42 -21.77
C ASP A 77 2.77 -4.93 -21.64
N GLU A 78 1.80 -5.63 -22.25
CA GLU A 78 0.38 -5.29 -22.16
C GLU A 78 -0.11 -5.34 -20.70
N TYR A 79 0.30 -6.36 -19.95
CA TYR A 79 -0.03 -6.46 -18.53
C TYR A 79 0.59 -5.32 -17.72
N THR A 80 1.84 -4.96 -18.01
CA THR A 80 2.53 -3.85 -17.32
C THR A 80 1.86 -2.51 -17.61
N VAL A 81 1.47 -2.25 -18.87
CA VAL A 81 0.75 -1.04 -19.26
C VAL A 81 -0.61 -0.97 -18.57
N MET A 82 -1.40 -2.06 -18.60
CA MET A 82 -2.70 -2.11 -17.92
C MET A 82 -2.59 -1.87 -16.42
N ARG A 83 -1.56 -2.45 -15.78
CA ARG A 83 -1.27 -2.26 -14.35
C ARG A 83 -0.93 -0.81 -14.03
N GLU A 84 -0.08 -0.17 -14.82
CA GLU A 84 0.32 1.22 -14.59
C GLU A 84 -0.85 2.18 -14.82
N MET A 85 -1.66 1.94 -15.86
CA MET A 85 -2.91 2.67 -16.09
C MET A 85 -3.90 2.49 -14.92
N ALA A 86 -4.08 1.27 -14.43
CA ALA A 86 -4.93 1.00 -13.28
C ALA A 86 -4.43 1.72 -12.01
N GLY A 87 -3.10 1.74 -11.79
CA GLY A 87 -2.49 2.45 -10.66
C GLY A 87 -2.71 3.96 -10.71
N HIS A 88 -2.50 4.59 -11.87
CA HIS A 88 -2.74 6.03 -12.05
C HIS A 88 -4.22 6.39 -11.99
N SER A 89 -5.07 5.66 -12.71
CA SER A 89 -6.52 5.88 -12.70
C SER A 89 -7.11 5.68 -11.30
N GLY A 90 -6.70 4.62 -10.59
CA GLY A 90 -7.11 4.37 -9.21
C GLY A 90 -6.70 5.49 -8.26
N ARG A 91 -5.49 6.05 -8.41
CA ARG A 91 -5.04 7.20 -7.61
C ARG A 91 -5.86 8.46 -7.90
N THR A 92 -6.14 8.75 -9.16
CA THR A 92 -6.98 9.89 -9.55
C THR A 92 -8.39 9.75 -8.99
N LEU A 93 -9.01 8.58 -9.15
CA LEU A 93 -10.34 8.29 -8.61
C LEU A 93 -10.38 8.39 -7.08
N ALA A 94 -9.37 7.87 -6.38
CA ALA A 94 -9.29 7.97 -4.93
C ALA A 94 -9.19 9.43 -4.44
N LEU A 95 -8.39 10.26 -5.11
CA LEU A 95 -8.25 11.67 -4.78
C LEU A 95 -9.56 12.44 -5.02
N LEU A 96 -10.23 12.20 -6.16
CA LEU A 96 -11.52 12.80 -6.45
C LEU A 96 -12.60 12.36 -5.45
N ALA A 97 -12.64 11.09 -5.09
CA ALA A 97 -13.57 10.56 -4.10
C ALA A 97 -13.34 11.20 -2.71
N VAL A 98 -12.08 11.30 -2.26
CA VAL A 98 -11.75 11.96 -0.98
C VAL A 98 -12.08 13.45 -1.02
N ALA A 99 -11.80 14.15 -2.13
CA ALA A 99 -12.14 15.56 -2.30
C ALA A 99 -13.67 15.78 -2.23
N ALA A 100 -14.44 14.95 -2.93
CA ALA A 100 -15.90 15.00 -2.90
C ALA A 100 -16.46 14.70 -1.50
N LEU A 101 -15.97 13.65 -0.84
CA LEU A 101 -16.39 13.28 0.51
C LEU A 101 -16.08 14.38 1.53
N SER A 102 -14.96 15.10 1.38
CA SER A 102 -14.55 16.15 2.33
C SER A 102 -15.53 17.33 2.41
N PHE A 103 -16.45 17.49 1.44
CA PHE A 103 -17.54 18.47 1.54
C PHE A 103 -18.66 18.04 2.50
N TYR A 104 -18.80 16.74 2.76
CA TYR A 104 -19.92 16.16 3.52
C TYR A 104 -19.50 15.53 4.85
N ILE A 105 -18.26 15.06 4.96
CA ILE A 105 -17.74 14.39 6.17
C ILE A 105 -16.44 15.05 6.67
N PRO A 106 -16.20 15.06 7.99
CA PRO A 106 -14.92 15.48 8.54
C PRO A 106 -13.76 14.67 7.97
N ILE A 107 -12.64 15.32 7.70
CA ILE A 107 -11.47 14.69 7.07
C ILE A 107 -10.92 13.49 7.86
N GLY A 108 -11.17 13.44 9.17
CA GLY A 108 -10.82 12.29 10.02
C GLY A 108 -11.36 10.95 9.49
N TRP A 109 -12.57 10.93 8.91
CA TRP A 109 -13.16 9.71 8.36
C TRP A 109 -12.43 9.19 7.12
N THR A 110 -11.77 10.08 6.36
CA THR A 110 -10.97 9.67 5.19
C THR A 110 -9.77 8.82 5.62
N PHE A 111 -9.25 9.01 6.84
CA PHE A 111 -8.19 8.16 7.39
C PHE A 111 -8.68 6.75 7.72
N VAL A 112 -9.94 6.58 8.13
CA VAL A 112 -10.54 5.26 8.34
C VAL A 112 -10.64 4.50 7.01
N ILE A 113 -11.10 5.18 5.96
CA ILE A 113 -11.15 4.61 4.60
C ILE A 113 -9.75 4.19 4.14
N ALA A 114 -8.74 5.04 4.38
CA ALA A 114 -7.36 4.73 4.04
C ALA A 114 -6.79 3.54 4.84
N ALA A 115 -7.17 3.38 6.10
CA ALA A 115 -6.79 2.23 6.92
C ALA A 115 -7.37 0.92 6.36
N VAL A 116 -8.66 0.92 6.01
CA VAL A 116 -9.33 -0.24 5.38
C VAL A 116 -8.69 -0.57 4.03
N ALA A 117 -8.49 0.43 3.17
CA ALA A 117 -7.83 0.26 1.88
C ALA A 117 -6.39 -0.29 2.02
N SER A 118 -5.68 0.10 3.09
CA SER A 118 -4.34 -0.42 3.38
C SER A 118 -4.35 -1.92 3.67
N ILE A 119 -5.33 -2.40 4.44
CA ILE A 119 -5.50 -3.83 4.74
C ILE A 119 -5.91 -4.61 3.48
N ALA A 120 -6.72 -4.00 2.61
CA ALA A 120 -7.16 -4.60 1.36
C ALA A 120 -6.01 -4.95 0.41
N LEU A 121 -4.82 -4.35 0.55
CA LEU A 121 -3.62 -4.74 -0.19
C LEU A 121 -3.27 -6.23 -0.03
N ASN A 122 -3.63 -6.84 1.09
CA ASN A 122 -3.41 -8.27 1.33
C ASN A 122 -4.26 -9.18 0.42
N MET A 123 -5.30 -8.64 -0.23
CA MET A 123 -6.12 -9.38 -1.19
C MET A 123 -5.35 -9.70 -2.47
N VAL A 124 -4.43 -8.82 -2.90
CA VAL A 124 -3.62 -9.04 -4.11
C VAL A 124 -2.79 -10.33 -4.00
N TYR A 125 -2.25 -10.61 -2.81
CA TYR A 125 -1.50 -11.84 -2.57
C TYR A 125 -2.38 -13.10 -2.60
N ARG A 126 -3.62 -13.04 -2.11
CA ARG A 126 -4.52 -14.21 -2.18
C ARG A 126 -4.78 -14.67 -3.62
N LEU A 127 -4.69 -13.73 -4.58
CA LEU A 127 -4.87 -14.01 -6.00
C LEU A 127 -3.61 -14.62 -6.62
N GLU A 128 -2.41 -14.20 -6.20
CA GLU A 128 -1.13 -14.79 -6.64
C GLU A 128 -0.97 -16.25 -6.22
N VAL A 129 -1.32 -16.61 -4.98
CA VAL A 129 -1.18 -18.00 -4.48
C VAL A 129 -2.15 -19.00 -5.12
N GLN A 130 -3.25 -18.51 -5.70
CA GLN A 130 -4.29 -19.34 -6.32
C GLN A 130 -4.15 -19.45 -7.84
N GLY A 131 -3.29 -18.64 -8.46
CA GLY A 131 -3.06 -18.58 -9.91
C GLY A 131 -2.06 -19.59 -10.43
#